data_AF-S7WWQ3-F1
#
_entry.id   AF-S7WWQ3-F1
#
_cell.length_a   1.000
_cell.length_b   1.000
_cell.length_c   1.000
_cell.angle_alpha   90.00
_cell.angle_beta   90.00
_cell.angle_gamma   90.00
#
_symmetry.space_group_name_H-M   'P 1'
#
loop_
_entity.id
_entity.type
_entity.pdbx_description
1 polymer ?
#
loop_
_entity_poly.entity_id
_entity_poly.type
_entity_poly.pdbx_seq_one_letter_code
_entity_poly.pdbx_strand_id
1 'polypeptide(L)' 'MNKLWGTDDFFTARSMDVFISKLRKQLSKDENIQIINVRGFGYKLTD' A
#
# COMPACT_ATOMS: atom_id res chain seq x y z
N MET A 1 -9.69 19.06 -3.79
CA MET A 1 -9.20 18.42 -2.54
C MET A 1 -9.54 16.94 -2.66
N ASN A 2 -8.67 15.93 -2.75
CA ASN A 2 -7.26 15.75 -2.42
C ASN A 2 -6.66 14.78 -3.48
N LYS A 3 -5.64 15.20 -4.24
CA LYS A 3 -4.82 14.29 -5.06
C LYS A 3 -3.82 13.64 -4.10
N LEU A 4 -4.17 12.49 -3.52
CA LEU A 4 -3.31 11.82 -2.53
C LEU A 4 -2.07 11.15 -3.17
N TRP A 5 -2.02 11.05 -4.51
CA TRP A 5 -0.91 10.47 -5.23
C TRP A 5 -0.64 11.32 -6.47
N GLY A 6 0.43 12.10 -6.41
CA GLY A 6 0.95 12.81 -7.57
C GLY A 6 1.44 11.80 -8.59
N THR A 7 0.90 11.90 -9.80
CA THR A 7 1.32 11.20 -11.03
C THR A 7 1.23 9.67 -10.98
N ASP A 8 0.20 9.13 -11.65
CA ASP A 8 0.06 7.73 -12.12
C ASP A 8 1.17 7.38 -13.13
N ASP A 9 2.42 7.67 -12.79
CA ASP A 9 3.55 7.25 -13.59
C ASP A 9 3.73 5.75 -13.36
N PHE A 10 3.79 4.99 -14.45
CA PHE A 10 3.89 3.52 -14.42
C PHE A 10 5.12 3.05 -13.58
N PHE A 11 6.12 3.93 -13.46
CA PHE A 11 7.27 3.78 -12.57
C PHE A 11 6.91 3.81 -11.07
N THR A 12 6.06 4.75 -10.66
CA THR A 12 5.62 4.92 -9.27
C THR A 12 4.82 3.71 -8.78
N ALA A 13 4.03 3.09 -9.67
CA ALA A 13 3.28 1.86 -9.35
C ALA A 13 4.21 0.66 -9.07
N ARG A 14 5.28 0.48 -9.84
CA ARG A 14 6.23 -0.63 -9.64
C ARG A 14 7.05 -0.45 -8.36
N SER A 15 7.39 0.79 -8.01
CA SER A 15 8.01 1.12 -6.73
C SER A 15 7.04 0.90 -5.56
N MET A 16 5.75 1.19 -5.75
CA MET A 16 4.70 1.00 -4.73
C MET A 16 4.65 -0.44 -4.24
N ASP A 17 4.63 -1.42 -5.16
CA ASP A 17 4.53 -2.83 -4.79
C ASP A 17 5.73 -3.31 -3.96
N VAL A 18 6.92 -2.77 -4.22
CA VAL A 18 8.13 -3.02 -3.42
C VAL A 18 8.00 -2.42 -2.03
N PHE A 19 7.50 -1.18 -1.91
CA PHE A 19 7.26 -0.53 -0.63
C PHE A 19 6.20 -1.27 0.19
N ILE A 20 5.07 -1.64 -0.42
CA ILE A 20 4.01 -2.43 0.21
C ILE A 20 4.54 -3.79 0.68
N SER A 21 5.40 -4.44 -0.11
CA SER A 21 6.03 -5.72 0.28
C SER A 21 6.98 -5.57 1.48
N LYS A 22 7.77 -4.50 1.52
CA LYS A 22 8.65 -4.19 2.67
C LYS A 22 7.83 -3.84 3.91
N LEU A 23 6.77 -3.05 3.75
CA LEU A 23 5.88 -2.65 4.84
C LEU A 23 5.17 -3.87 5.45
N ARG A 24 4.62 -4.78 4.63
CA ARG A 24 4.04 -6.05 5.09
C ARG A 24 5.02 -6.88 5.91
N LYS A 25 6.30 -6.94 5.52
CA LYS A 25 7.33 -7.66 6.29
C LYS A 25 7.65 -7.01 7.63
N GLN A 26 7.53 -5.70 7.76
CA GLN A 26 7.74 -5.04 9.04
C GLN A 26 6.53 -5.20 9.97
N LEU A 27 5.33 -5.13 9.40
CA LEU A 27 4.07 -5.30 10.12
C LEU A 27 3.75 -6.77 10.41
N SER A 28 4.46 -7.75 9.82
CA SER A 28 4.19 -9.17 10.06
C SER A 28 4.39 -9.63 11.50
N LYS A 29 4.98 -8.80 12.36
CA LYS A 29 5.12 -9.05 13.79
C LYS A 29 3.89 -8.63 14.59
N ASP A 30 3.01 -7.84 14.00
CA ASP A 30 1.77 -7.37 14.60
C ASP A 30 0.59 -8.04 13.89
N GLU A 31 -0.06 -8.97 14.58
CA GLU A 31 -1.17 -9.75 14.00
C GLU A 31 -2.46 -8.94 13.85
N ASN A 32 -2.58 -7.79 14.54
CA ASN A 32 -3.75 -6.91 14.43
C ASN A 32 -3.67 -6.08 13.13
N ILE A 33 -2.47 -5.74 12.69
CA ILE A 33 -2.30 -4.87 11.53
C ILE A 33 -2.28 -5.65 10.22
N GLN A 34 -3.29 -5.43 9.38
CA GLN A 34 -3.42 -6.07 8.07
C GLN A 34 -3.46 -5.06 6.91
N ILE A 35 -2.75 -5.37 5.83
CA ILE A 35 -2.81 -4.61 4.57
C ILE A 35 -3.66 -5.37 3.55
N ILE A 36 -4.91 -4.94 3.39
CA ILE A 36 -5.88 -5.50 2.44
C ILE A 36 -5.83 -4.78 1.10
N ASN A 37 -5.96 -5.52 0.01
CA ASN A 37 -6.09 -4.96 -1.34
C ASN A 37 -7.56 -4.72 -1.64
N VAL A 38 -7.93 -3.45 -1.84
CA VAL A 38 -9.26 -3.02 -2.23
C VAL A 38 -9.25 -2.75 -3.73
N ARG A 39 -9.84 -3.68 -4.49
CA ARG A 39 -9.89 -3.62 -5.95
C ARG A 39 -10.52 -2.30 -6.42
N GLY A 40 -9.81 -1.57 -7.29
CA GLY A 40 -10.25 -0.29 -7.83
C GLY A 40 -9.96 0.93 -6.94
N PHE A 41 -9.41 0.73 -5.74
CA PHE A 41 -9.11 1.80 -4.78
C PHE A 41 -7.67 1.78 -4.27
N GLY A 42 -7.01 0.61 -4.22
CA GLY A 42 -5.62 0.46 -3.77
C GLY A 42 -5.51 -0.38 -2.50
N TYR A 43 -4.68 0.04 -1.55
CA TYR A 43 -4.43 -0.70 -0.32
C TYR A 43 -5.08 0.00 0.88
N LYS A 44 -5.68 -0.77 1.80
CA LYS A 44 -6.21 -0.28 3.07
C LYS A 44 -5.51 -0.98 4.24
N LEU A 45 -5.20 -0.19 5.27
CA LEU A 45 -4.70 -0.67 6.56
C LEU A 45 -5.90 -0.90 7.49
N THR A 46 -5.94 -2.05 8.16
CA THR A 46 -6.91 -2.36 9.21
C THR A 46 -6.18 -2.83 10.46
N ASP A 47 -6.73 -2.50 11.61
CA ASP A 47 -6.34 -2.96 12.96
C ASP A 47 -7.51 -3.76 13.54
#